data_AF-A0A6M2DCG6-F1
#
_entry.id   AF-A0A6M2DCG6-F1
#
_cell.length_a   1.000
_cell.length_b   1.000
_cell.length_c   1.000
_cell.angle_alpha   90.00
_cell.angle_beta   90.00
_cell.angle_gamma   90.00
#
_symmetry.space_group_name_H-M   'P 1'
#
loop_
_entity.id
_entity.type
_entity.pdbx_description
1 polymer ?
#
loop_
_entity_poly.entity_id
_entity_poly.type
_entity_poly.pdbx_seq_one_letter_code
_entity_poly.pdbx_strand_id
1 'polypeptide(L)'
;MSTHKKKTRKLRGHVSHGHGRIGKHRKHPGGRGNAGGMHHHRINFDKYHPGYFGKLGMRNYHLRRNQKYCPVLNLDKLWTLVSEQSRLKYKDNAEGKAPVIDIVKAGYYKLLGKGRLPQQPVIVKAKYFSRSAEEKIKAVGGACVLSA
;
A
#
# COMPACT_ATOMS: atom_id res chain seq x y z
N MET A 1 21.35 -9.97 22.18
CA MET A 1 22.22 -8.91 21.61
C MET A 1 23.54 -8.84 22.36
N SER A 2 24.68 -8.92 21.66
CA SER A 2 26.01 -8.81 22.28
C SER A 2 26.20 -7.45 22.95
N THR A 3 26.73 -7.45 24.18
CA THR A 3 26.93 -6.25 25.00
C THR A 3 28.27 -5.54 24.73
N HIS A 4 29.20 -6.21 24.05
CA HIS A 4 30.57 -5.73 23.85
C HIS A 4 30.63 -4.45 23.00
N LYS A 5 29.78 -4.32 21.97
CA LYS A 5 29.76 -3.17 21.07
C LYS A 5 28.90 -1.99 21.57
N LYS A 6 28.39 -2.03 22.81
CA LYS A 6 27.52 -0.97 23.35
C LYS A 6 28.33 0.28 23.74
N LYS A 7 27.76 1.46 23.50
CA LYS A 7 28.34 2.77 23.89
C LYS A 7 28.72 2.82 25.38
N THR A 8 27.94 2.17 26.25
CA THR A 8 28.20 2.06 27.69
C THR A 8 29.59 1.49 28.01
N ARG A 9 30.12 0.57 27.19
CA ARG A 9 31.47 0.02 27.41
C ARG A 9 32.55 1.08 27.20
N LYS A 10 32.38 1.93 26.19
CA LYS A 10 33.31 3.04 25.88
C LYS A 10 33.20 4.21 26.87
N LEU A 11 32.06 4.37 27.53
CA LEU A 11 31.81 5.48 28.46
C LEU A 11 32.19 5.19 29.93
N ARG A 12 32.67 3.99 30.26
CA ARG A 12 33.24 3.71 31.60
C ARG A 12 34.47 4.58 31.82
N GLY A 13 34.54 5.26 32.97
CA GLY A 13 35.57 6.26 33.27
C GLY A 13 35.14 7.71 32.98
N HIS A 14 34.08 7.93 32.19
CA HIS A 14 33.50 9.26 32.02
C HIS A 14 32.52 9.59 33.16
N VAL A 15 32.65 10.78 33.75
CA VAL A 15 31.90 11.23 34.94
C VAL A 15 30.37 11.28 34.73
N SER A 16 29.88 11.70 33.57
CA SER A 16 28.44 11.94 33.33
C SER A 16 27.78 10.97 32.34
N HIS A 17 28.51 9.96 31.85
CA HIS A 17 28.03 9.02 30.83
C HIS A 17 27.45 9.70 29.56
N GLY A 18 27.92 10.91 29.24
CA GLY A 18 27.47 11.66 28.06
C GLY A 18 26.18 12.47 28.24
N HIS A 19 25.69 12.64 29.48
CA HIS A 19 24.47 13.41 29.78
C HIS A 19 24.74 14.83 30.30
N GLY A 20 25.97 15.33 30.13
CA GLY A 20 26.39 16.67 30.58
C GLY A 20 26.54 16.80 32.09
N ARG A 21 27.22 17.86 32.55
CA ARG A 21 27.43 18.14 34.00
C ARG A 21 26.26 18.90 34.64
N ILE A 22 25.70 19.88 33.93
CA ILE A 22 24.69 20.81 34.45
C ILE A 22 23.27 20.22 34.31
N GLY A 23 22.84 19.89 33.09
CA GLY A 23 21.47 19.42 32.83
C GLY A 23 21.12 18.08 33.48
N LYS A 24 22.08 17.13 33.48
CA LYS A 24 21.97 15.76 34.00
C LYS A 24 20.84 14.93 33.38
N HIS A 25 20.94 13.61 33.48
CA HIS A 25 19.86 12.72 33.09
C HIS A 25 18.86 12.57 34.26
N ARG A 26 17.70 13.22 34.13
CA ARG A 26 16.61 13.18 35.13
C ARG A 26 15.48 12.26 34.66
N LYS A 27 14.56 11.91 35.55
CA LYS A 27 13.55 10.88 35.30
C LYS A 27 12.59 11.21 34.16
N HIS A 28 11.88 12.36 34.21
CA HIS A 28 10.86 12.73 33.20
C HIS A 28 10.73 14.26 33.00
N PRO A 29 11.76 14.94 32.47
CA PRO A 29 11.60 16.33 32.07
C PRO A 29 10.57 16.44 30.92
N GLY A 30 9.60 17.34 31.03
CA GLY A 30 8.55 17.55 30.01
C GLY A 30 7.34 16.62 30.10
N GLY A 31 7.33 15.66 31.04
CA GLY A 31 6.22 14.72 31.24
C GLY A 31 6.49 13.32 30.69
N ARG A 32 5.44 12.48 30.66
CA ARG A 32 5.50 11.09 30.18
C ARG A 32 4.60 10.91 28.95
N GLY A 33 5.05 10.11 27.98
CA GLY A 33 4.28 9.83 26.77
C GLY A 33 3.97 11.12 25.99
N ASN A 34 2.71 11.27 25.57
CA ASN A 34 2.24 12.40 24.75
C ASN A 34 1.76 13.60 25.59
N ALA A 35 2.25 13.75 26.82
CA ALA A 35 1.90 14.87 27.69
C ALA A 35 2.33 16.23 27.09
N GLY A 36 1.55 17.27 27.36
CA GLY A 36 1.87 18.63 26.94
C GLY A 36 1.68 18.94 25.46
N GLY A 37 1.07 18.04 24.68
CA GLY A 37 0.97 18.19 23.22
C GLY A 37 0.18 19.43 22.74
N MET A 38 -0.70 19.99 23.55
CA MET A 38 -1.37 21.29 23.29
C MET A 38 -0.73 22.47 24.02
N HIS A 39 0.28 22.22 24.87
CA HIS A 39 0.88 23.19 25.78
C HIS A 39 2.37 23.33 25.46
N HIS A 40 3.26 22.88 26.35
CA HIS A 40 4.72 23.04 26.23
C HIS A 40 5.38 22.17 25.16
N HIS A 41 4.68 21.18 24.59
CA HIS A 41 5.14 20.41 23.43
C HIS A 41 4.36 20.74 22.14
N ARG A 42 3.58 21.82 22.13
CA ARG A 42 2.70 22.19 21.01
C ARG A 42 3.43 22.31 19.67
N ILE A 43 4.58 22.99 19.65
CA ILE A 43 5.36 23.19 18.42
C ILE A 43 5.71 21.84 17.76
N ASN A 44 6.02 20.81 18.54
CA ASN A 44 6.33 19.48 18.02
C ASN A 44 5.12 18.80 17.36
N PHE A 45 3.93 18.96 17.96
CA PHE A 45 2.70 18.40 17.41
C PHE A 45 2.23 19.17 16.18
N ASP A 46 2.22 20.50 16.23
CA ASP A 46 1.77 21.33 15.10
C ASP A 46 2.69 21.18 13.89
N LYS A 47 4.01 21.08 14.12
CA LYS A 47 4.99 20.99 13.04
C LYS A 47 5.01 19.62 12.35
N TYR A 48 4.97 18.53 13.11
CA TYR A 48 5.20 17.19 12.55
C TYR A 48 3.94 16.32 12.48
N HIS A 49 2.90 16.67 13.23
CA HIS A 49 1.66 15.89 13.31
C HIS A 49 0.41 16.78 13.20
N PRO A 50 0.29 17.60 12.14
CA PRO A 50 -0.90 18.43 11.94
C PRO A 50 -2.16 17.57 11.84
N GLY A 51 -3.23 17.97 12.52
CA GLY A 51 -4.48 17.22 12.59
C GLY A 51 -4.52 16.11 13.67
N TYR A 52 -3.47 15.98 14.50
CA TYR A 52 -3.48 15.03 15.61
C TYR A 52 -4.60 15.32 16.63
N PHE A 53 -4.89 16.60 16.88
CA PHE A 53 -5.98 17.02 17.75
C PHE A 53 -7.21 17.41 16.94
N GLY A 54 -8.37 16.88 17.32
CA GLY A 54 -9.65 17.15 16.68
C GLY A 54 -10.47 15.89 16.47
N LYS A 55 -11.68 16.06 15.92
CA LYS A 55 -12.59 14.96 15.55
C LYS A 55 -13.05 15.18 14.12
N LEU A 56 -12.95 14.13 13.30
CA LEU A 56 -13.33 14.14 11.88
C LEU A 56 -14.20 12.91 11.56
N GLY A 57 -15.19 13.09 10.69
CA GLY A 57 -16.03 12.01 10.16
C GLY A 57 -17.03 11.40 11.15
N MET A 58 -17.65 10.29 10.74
CA MET A 58 -18.69 9.56 11.49
C MET A 58 -18.17 8.22 12.00
N ARG A 59 -18.62 7.78 13.19
CA ARG A 59 -18.20 6.52 13.80
C ARG A 59 -18.96 5.34 13.18
N ASN A 60 -18.22 4.32 12.72
CA ASN A 60 -18.78 3.06 12.22
C ASN A 60 -18.53 1.95 13.25
N TYR A 61 -19.61 1.42 13.83
CA TYR A 61 -19.56 0.34 14.81
C TYR A 61 -19.52 -1.03 14.12
N HIS A 62 -18.87 -2.02 14.75
CA HIS A 62 -18.79 -3.40 14.24
C HIS A 62 -18.28 -3.50 12.78
N LEU A 63 -17.22 -2.76 12.45
CA LEU A 63 -16.64 -2.75 11.11
C LEU A 63 -16.20 -4.16 10.67
N ARG A 64 -16.90 -4.72 9.67
CA ARG A 64 -16.54 -5.99 9.01
C ARG A 64 -15.69 -5.70 7.77
N ARG A 65 -14.36 -5.83 7.89
CA ARG A 65 -13.43 -5.57 6.77
C ARG A 65 -13.64 -6.51 5.57
N ASN A 66 -14.08 -7.75 5.82
CA ASN A 66 -14.29 -8.75 4.76
C ASN A 66 -15.38 -8.32 3.77
N GLN A 67 -16.42 -7.60 4.22
CA GLN A 67 -17.46 -7.07 3.34
C GLN A 67 -16.96 -5.92 2.44
N LYS A 68 -15.90 -5.22 2.88
CA LYS A 68 -15.25 -4.14 2.13
C LYS A 68 -14.02 -4.62 1.36
N TYR A 69 -13.78 -5.93 1.32
CA TYR A 69 -12.62 -6.50 0.66
C TYR A 69 -12.77 -6.39 -0.85
N CYS A 70 -11.91 -5.57 -1.47
CA CYS A 70 -11.88 -5.35 -2.91
C CYS A 70 -10.43 -5.12 -3.38
N PRO A 71 -9.62 -6.20 -3.46
CA PRO A 71 -8.26 -6.13 -3.99
C PRO A 71 -8.28 -5.66 -5.45
N VAL A 72 -7.36 -4.76 -5.79
CA VAL A 72 -7.31 -4.07 -7.09
C VAL A 72 -6.09 -4.51 -7.91
N LEU A 73 -6.28 -4.62 -9.23
CA LEU A 73 -5.22 -4.84 -10.20
C LEU A 73 -5.27 -3.74 -11.27
N ASN A 74 -4.13 -3.39 -11.86
CA ASN A 74 -4.04 -2.44 -12.97
C ASN A 74 -3.69 -3.14 -14.28
N LEU A 75 -3.97 -2.51 -15.42
CA LEU A 75 -3.72 -3.07 -16.76
C LEU A 75 -2.24 -3.36 -17.03
N ASP A 76 -1.33 -2.56 -16.49
CA ASP A 76 0.13 -2.76 -16.62
C ASP A 76 0.61 -4.13 -16.09
N LYS A 77 -0.07 -4.66 -15.07
CA LYS A 77 0.22 -5.96 -14.45
C LYS A 77 -0.74 -7.07 -14.88
N LEU A 78 -1.66 -6.79 -15.80
CA LEU A 78 -2.64 -7.80 -16.21
C LEU A 78 -1.95 -9.01 -16.86
N TRP A 79 -0.97 -8.75 -17.74
CA TRP A 79 -0.24 -9.80 -18.46
C TRP A 79 0.76 -10.56 -17.61
N THR A 80 1.08 -10.11 -16.39
CA THR A 80 1.95 -10.87 -15.47
C THR A 80 1.22 -12.02 -14.80
N LEU A 81 -0.13 -12.06 -14.87
CA LEU A 81 -0.93 -13.16 -14.35
C LEU A 81 -0.89 -14.41 -15.23
N VAL A 82 -0.34 -14.29 -16.44
CA VAL A 82 -0.25 -15.36 -17.43
C VAL A 82 1.22 -15.59 -17.74
N SER A 83 1.59 -16.85 -18.01
CA SER A 83 2.95 -17.17 -18.43
C SER A 83 3.29 -16.51 -19.78
N GLU A 84 4.55 -16.13 -19.96
CA GLU A 84 5.00 -15.52 -21.21
C GLU A 84 4.78 -16.43 -22.42
N GLN A 85 4.96 -17.75 -22.24
CA GLN A 85 4.69 -18.75 -23.27
C GLN A 85 3.24 -18.68 -23.76
N SER A 86 2.28 -18.58 -22.84
CA SER A 86 0.86 -18.44 -23.20
C SER A 86 0.60 -17.11 -23.89
N ARG A 87 1.22 -16.02 -23.45
CA ARG A 87 1.10 -14.70 -24.10
C ARG A 87 1.57 -14.74 -25.56
N LEU A 88 2.75 -15.31 -25.81
CA LEU A 88 3.31 -15.40 -27.17
C LEU A 88 2.48 -16.32 -28.06
N LYS A 89 1.99 -17.46 -27.54
CA LYS A 89 1.14 -18.38 -28.28
C LYS A 89 -0.12 -17.72 -28.85
N TYR A 90 -0.78 -16.85 -28.09
CA TYR A 90 -1.99 -16.17 -28.54
C TYR A 90 -1.73 -14.91 -29.37
N LYS A 91 -0.50 -14.40 -29.39
CA LYS A 91 -0.13 -13.24 -30.20
C LYS A 91 -0.17 -13.57 -31.70
N ASP A 92 0.33 -14.75 -32.07
CA ASP A 92 0.50 -15.17 -33.46
C ASP A 92 -0.59 -16.18 -33.90
N ASN A 93 -1.68 -16.29 -33.15
CA ASN A 93 -2.72 -17.27 -33.41
C ASN A 93 -3.62 -16.85 -34.59
N ALA A 94 -3.53 -17.59 -35.70
CA ALA A 94 -4.32 -17.37 -36.92
C ALA A 94 -5.84 -17.58 -36.73
N GLU A 95 -6.26 -18.35 -35.72
CA GLU A 95 -7.68 -18.64 -35.45
C GLU A 95 -8.41 -17.52 -34.70
N GLY A 96 -7.74 -16.41 -34.36
CA GLY A 96 -8.36 -15.26 -33.68
C GLY A 96 -8.81 -15.51 -32.24
N LYS A 97 -8.41 -16.62 -31.61
CA LYS A 97 -8.75 -16.91 -30.21
C LYS A 97 -7.93 -16.03 -29.26
N ALA A 98 -8.60 -15.36 -28.32
CA ALA A 98 -7.97 -14.52 -27.29
C ALA A 98 -7.83 -15.25 -25.94
N PRO A 99 -6.77 -14.98 -25.15
CA PRO A 99 -6.60 -15.56 -23.83
C PRO A 99 -7.62 -14.99 -22.85
N VAL A 100 -8.11 -15.86 -21.96
CA VAL A 100 -9.00 -15.46 -20.86
C VAL A 100 -8.17 -15.30 -19.58
N ILE A 101 -8.12 -14.08 -19.06
CA ILE A 101 -7.45 -13.76 -17.80
C ILE A 101 -8.51 -13.59 -16.71
N ASP A 102 -8.54 -14.54 -15.77
CA ASP A 102 -9.42 -14.51 -14.63
C ASP A 102 -8.70 -13.90 -13.42
N ILE A 103 -9.00 -12.63 -13.15
CA ILE A 103 -8.34 -11.92 -12.05
C ILE A 103 -8.94 -12.32 -10.68
N VAL A 104 -10.16 -12.87 -10.66
CA VAL A 104 -10.81 -13.32 -9.42
C VAL A 104 -10.08 -14.54 -8.88
N LYS A 105 -9.72 -15.50 -9.76
CA LYS A 105 -8.86 -16.63 -9.39
C LYS A 105 -7.48 -16.21 -8.91
N ALA A 106 -6.96 -15.11 -9.45
CA ALA A 106 -5.69 -14.52 -9.00
C ALA A 106 -5.83 -13.71 -7.70
N GLY A 107 -7.02 -13.64 -7.09
CA GLY A 107 -7.26 -12.94 -5.83
C GLY A 107 -7.56 -11.45 -5.96
N TYR A 108 -7.92 -10.96 -7.15
CA TYR A 108 -8.29 -9.56 -7.41
C TYR A 108 -9.76 -9.43 -7.81
N TYR A 109 -10.44 -8.40 -7.34
CA TYR A 109 -11.88 -8.20 -7.63
C TYR A 109 -12.12 -7.08 -8.63
N LYS A 110 -11.29 -6.02 -8.61
CA LYS A 110 -11.48 -4.84 -9.46
C LYS A 110 -10.28 -4.57 -10.35
N LEU A 111 -10.55 -4.35 -11.64
CA LEU A 111 -9.54 -3.93 -12.61
C LEU A 111 -9.60 -2.41 -12.84
N LEU A 112 -8.44 -1.76 -12.74
CA LEU A 112 -8.24 -0.33 -12.90
C LEU A 112 -7.41 -0.01 -14.16
N GLY A 113 -7.67 1.14 -14.77
CA GLY A 113 -7.14 1.52 -16.09
C GLY A 113 -5.73 2.12 -16.13
N LYS A 114 -4.90 2.00 -15.07
CA LYS A 114 -3.52 2.52 -15.13
C LYS A 114 -2.67 1.65 -16.06
N GLY A 115 -1.85 2.30 -16.89
CA GLY A 115 -0.95 1.62 -17.83
C GLY A 115 -1.50 1.51 -19.25
N ARG A 116 -0.77 0.79 -20.11
CA ARG A 116 -1.13 0.48 -21.49
C ARG A 116 -1.15 -1.02 -21.67
N LEU A 117 -2.09 -1.50 -22.48
CA LEU A 117 -2.09 -2.89 -22.92
C LEU A 117 -1.28 -3.00 -24.22
N PRO A 118 -0.57 -4.12 -24.43
CA PRO A 118 -0.05 -4.46 -25.74
C PRO A 118 -1.20 -4.59 -26.75
N GLN A 119 -0.92 -4.36 -28.04
CA GLN A 119 -1.88 -4.52 -29.14
C GLN A 119 -2.14 -6.02 -29.41
N GLN A 120 -2.79 -6.68 -28.45
CA GLN A 120 -3.24 -8.05 -28.55
C GLN A 120 -4.58 -8.17 -27.81
N PRO A 121 -5.59 -8.82 -28.40
CA PRO A 121 -6.91 -8.95 -27.79
C PRO A 121 -6.83 -9.82 -26.54
N VAL A 122 -7.61 -9.46 -25.52
CA VAL A 122 -7.67 -10.20 -24.24
C VAL A 122 -9.07 -10.18 -23.67
N ILE A 123 -9.52 -11.32 -23.16
CA ILE A 123 -10.79 -11.42 -22.44
C ILE A 123 -10.48 -11.40 -20.96
N VAL A 124 -11.02 -10.43 -20.22
CA VAL A 124 -10.76 -10.30 -18.78
C VAL A 124 -12.01 -10.60 -17.99
N LYS A 125 -11.91 -11.50 -17.00
CA LYS A 125 -12.98 -11.79 -16.04
C LYS A 125 -12.69 -11.13 -14.70
N ALA A 126 -13.59 -10.26 -14.24
CA ALA A 126 -13.49 -9.56 -12.96
C ALA A 126 -14.86 -9.30 -12.34
N LYS A 127 -14.90 -8.98 -11.03
CA LYS A 127 -16.15 -8.53 -10.39
C LYS A 127 -16.49 -7.09 -10.76
N TYR A 128 -15.47 -6.24 -10.93
CA TYR A 128 -15.63 -4.82 -11.23
C TYR A 128 -14.57 -4.32 -12.24
N PHE A 129 -14.97 -3.37 -13.09
CA PHE A 129 -14.07 -2.64 -13.98
C PHE A 129 -14.21 -1.13 -13.75
N SER A 130 -13.11 -0.39 -13.86
CA SER A 130 -13.19 1.06 -14.07
C SER A 130 -13.49 1.38 -15.54
N ARG A 131 -14.20 2.48 -15.81
CA ARG A 131 -14.51 2.94 -17.17
C ARG A 131 -13.28 2.98 -18.09
N SER A 132 -12.18 3.55 -17.61
CA SER A 132 -10.93 3.65 -18.38
C SER A 132 -10.25 2.30 -18.63
N ALA A 133 -10.48 1.30 -17.77
CA ALA A 133 -9.98 -0.06 -18.02
C ALA A 133 -10.78 -0.71 -19.15
N GLU A 134 -12.09 -0.57 -19.11
CA GLU A 134 -12.99 -1.12 -20.11
C GLU A 134 -12.76 -0.50 -21.50
N GLU A 135 -12.64 0.83 -21.58
CA GLU A 135 -12.31 1.56 -22.82
C GLU A 135 -11.00 1.05 -23.43
N LYS A 136 -9.96 0.87 -22.63
CA LYS A 136 -8.65 0.38 -23.10
C LYS A 136 -8.66 -1.08 -23.53
N ILE A 137 -9.42 -1.94 -22.83
CA ILE A 137 -9.57 -3.35 -23.21
C ILE A 137 -10.31 -3.44 -24.55
N LYS A 138 -11.41 -2.69 -24.71
CA LYS A 138 -12.15 -2.61 -25.99
C LYS A 138 -11.28 -2.07 -27.12
N ALA A 139 -10.45 -1.04 -26.84
CA ALA A 139 -9.55 -0.46 -27.84
C ALA A 139 -8.49 -1.43 -28.39
N VAL A 140 -8.08 -2.45 -27.60
CA VAL A 140 -7.17 -3.51 -28.07
C VAL A 140 -7.91 -4.73 -28.64
N GLY A 141 -9.22 -4.63 -28.87
CA GLY A 141 -10.05 -5.72 -29.39
C GLY A 141 -10.39 -6.79 -28.35
N GLY A 142 -10.23 -6.49 -27.06
CA GLY A 142 -10.57 -7.38 -25.96
C GLY A 142 -12.03 -7.26 -25.49
N ALA A 143 -12.41 -8.12 -24.54
CA ALA A 143 -13.73 -8.13 -23.93
C ALA A 143 -13.64 -8.12 -22.39
N CYS A 144 -14.55 -7.38 -21.75
CA CYS A 144 -14.70 -7.37 -20.29
C CYS A 144 -15.89 -8.27 -19.91
N VAL A 145 -15.65 -9.28 -19.09
CA VAL A 145 -16.67 -10.21 -18.61
C VAL A 145 -16.82 -10.03 -17.11
N LEU A 146 -18.03 -9.71 -16.67
CA LEU A 146 -18.36 -9.65 -15.26
C LEU A 146 -18.54 -11.07 -14.71
N SER A 147 -17.84 -11.39 -13.63
CA SER A 147 -17.91 -12.68 -12.95
C SER A 147 -18.12 -12.45 -11.45
N ALA A 148 -18.99 -13.24 -10.83
CA ALA A 148 -19.28 -13.17 -9.39
C ALA A 148 -18.13 -13.70 -8.53
#